data_AF-A0A853AUS0-F1
#
_entry.id   AF-A0A853AUS0-F1
#
_cell.length_a   1.000
_cell.length_b   1.000
_cell.length_c   1.000
_cell.angle_alpha   90.00
_cell.angle_beta   90.00
_cell.angle_gamma   90.00
#
_symmetry.space_group_name_H-M   'P 1'
#
loop_
_entity.id
_entity.type
_entity.pdbx_description
1 polymer ?
#
loop_
_entity_poly.entity_id
_entity_poly.type
_entity_poly.pdbx_seq_one_letter_code
_entity_poly.pdbx_strand_id
1 'polypeptide(L)' 'MIKLVPATMKLNYGLDKVRFVNAVPSGSRVRATAELLAVERTKAGMRIKQNVVVELAGSPRPACVAETLGVFVLGEA' A
#
# COMPACT_ATOMS: atom_id res chain seq x y z
N MET A 1 6.45 -13.74 -20.60
CA MET A 1 5.35 -14.22 -19.73
C MET A 1 5.72 -13.88 -18.29
N ILE A 2 4.91 -13.09 -17.58
CA ILE A 2 5.17 -12.75 -16.16
C ILE A 2 4.57 -13.86 -15.30
N LYS A 3 5.37 -14.54 -14.47
CA LYS A 3 4.90 -15.58 -13.56
C LYS A 3 4.47 -14.91 -12.24
N LEU A 4 3.19 -15.02 -11.90
CA LEU A 4 2.68 -14.57 -10.61
C LEU A 4 2.98 -15.66 -9.57
N VAL A 5 3.79 -15.34 -8.57
CA VAL A 5 3.97 -16.19 -7.40
C VAL A 5 3.12 -15.61 -6.27
N PRO A 6 2.11 -16.34 -5.76
CA PRO A 6 1.28 -15.83 -4.67
C PRO A 6 2.14 -15.66 -3.40
N ALA A 7 1.91 -14.56 -2.69
CA ALA A 7 2.44 -14.41 -1.34
C ALA A 7 1.61 -15.28 -0.39
N THR A 8 2.26 -16.11 0.43
CA THR A 8 1.62 -16.95 1.45
C THR A 8 1.29 -16.14 2.70
N MET A 9 2.05 -15.08 2.96
CA MET A 9 1.81 -14.13 4.04
C MET A 9 2.22 -12.73 3.62
N LYS A 10 1.47 -11.73 4.09
CA LYS A 10 1.82 -10.30 3.95
C LYS A 10 1.84 -9.68 5.33
N LEU A 11 2.99 -9.15 5.73
CA LEU A 11 3.16 -8.40 6.96
C LEU A 11 3.07 -6.91 6.65
N ASN A 12 2.18 -6.20 7.34
CA ASN A 12 2.26 -4.75 7.42
C ASN A 12 3.45 -4.40 8.31
N TYR A 13 4.52 -3.89 7.70
CA TYR A 13 5.76 -3.54 8.38
C TYR A 13 5.75 -2.09 8.92
N GLY A 14 4.65 -1.38 8.71
CA GLY A 14 4.45 -0.01 9.16
C GLY A 14 4.44 0.99 8.01
N LEU A 15 4.67 2.25 8.34
CA LEU A 15 4.64 3.37 7.42
C LEU A 15 5.81 4.30 7.70
N ASP A 16 6.46 4.79 6.65
CA ASP A 16 7.49 5.83 6.79
C ASP A 16 6.84 7.19 7.05
N LYS A 17 5.74 7.47 6.35
CA LYS A 17 5.01 8.72 6.45
C LYS A 17 3.53 8.51 6.21
N VAL A 18 2.69 9.19 6.98
CA VAL A 18 1.25 9.23 6.77
C VAL A 18 0.71 10.63 7.05
N ARG A 19 -0.27 11.05 6.26
CA ARG A 19 -1.02 12.29 6.46
C ARG A 19 -2.50 12.03 6.18
N PHE A 20 -3.34 12.29 7.17
CA PHE A 20 -4.79 12.35 7.01
C PHE A 20 -5.16 13.80 6.68
N VAL A 21 -5.40 14.07 5.40
CA VAL A 21 -5.55 15.42 4.86
C VAL A 21 -6.98 15.93 5.08
N ASN A 22 -7.97 15.04 4.98
CA ASN A 22 -9.39 15.36 5.20
C ASN A 22 -10.04 14.30 6.08
N ALA A 23 -11.04 14.70 6.86
CA ALA A 23 -11.96 13.77 7.50
C ALA A 23 -12.76 13.00 6.43
N VAL A 24 -13.14 11.76 6.75
CA VAL A 24 -13.97 10.92 5.89
C VAL A 24 -15.33 10.73 6.57
N PRO A 25 -16.36 11.48 6.17
CA PRO A 25 -17.70 11.28 6.71
C PRO A 25 -18.21 9.86 6.46
N SER A 26 -18.96 9.30 7.39
CA SER A 26 -19.57 7.98 7.22
C SER A 26 -20.42 7.92 5.95
N GLY A 27 -20.38 6.79 5.24
CA GLY A 27 -21.05 6.60 3.96
C GLY A 27 -20.35 7.24 2.75
N SER A 28 -19.25 7.98 2.96
CA SER A 28 -18.47 8.52 1.84
C SER A 28 -17.78 7.43 1.04
N ARG A 29 -17.65 7.65 -0.26
CA ARG A 29 -16.88 6.76 -1.15
C ARG A 29 -15.42 7.22 -1.23
N VAL A 30 -14.49 6.29 -1.04
CA VAL A 30 -13.05 6.50 -1.21
C VAL A 30 -12.47 5.59 -2.28
N ARG A 31 -11.34 5.98 -2.87
CA ARG A 31 -10.57 5.17 -3.83
C ARG A 31 -9.08 5.24 -3.47
N ALA A 32 -8.42 4.09 -3.39
CA ALA A 32 -6.97 4.04 -3.21
C ALA A 32 -6.26 3.80 -4.54
N THR A 33 -5.18 4.53 -4.77
CA THR A 33 -4.16 4.22 -5.77
C THR A 33 -2.85 3.92 -5.05
N ALA A 34 -2.08 2.97 -5.55
CA ALA A 34 -0.80 2.58 -4.96
C ALA A 34 0.27 2.58 -6.05
N GLU A 35 1.28 3.41 -5.88
CA GLU A 35 2.47 3.45 -6.71
C GLU A 35 3.59 2.65 -6.04
N LEU A 36 4.22 1.75 -6.78
CA LEU A 36 5.33 0.96 -6.29
C LEU A 36 6.61 1.81 -6.30
N LEU A 37 7.11 2.17 -5.12
CA LEU A 37 8.31 3.00 -5.00
C LEU A 37 9.60 2.17 -4.99
N ALA A 38 9.58 1.04 -4.29
CA ALA A 38 10.74 0.15 -4.20
C ALA A 38 10.32 -1.29 -3.92
N VAL A 39 11.14 -2.22 -4.41
CA VAL A 39 11.07 -3.64 -4.09
C VAL A 39 12.47 -4.13 -3.77
N GLU A 40 12.62 -4.78 -2.64
CA GLU A 40 13.88 -5.33 -2.18
C GLU A 40 13.71 -6.80 -1.80
N ARG A 41 14.65 -7.65 -2.21
CA ARG A 41 14.70 -9.03 -1.74
C ARG A 41 15.18 -9.06 -0.29
N THR A 42 14.52 -9.88 0.52
CA THR A 42 14.86 -10.17 1.90
C THR A 42 14.98 -11.68 2.07
N LYS A 43 15.49 -12.14 3.22
CA LYS A 43 15.55 -13.57 3.54
C LYS A 43 14.17 -14.23 3.57
N ALA A 44 13.12 -13.48 3.95
CA ALA A 44 11.76 -14.00 4.09
C ALA A 44 10.91 -13.83 2.81
N GLY A 45 11.36 -13.06 1.82
CA GLY A 45 10.55 -12.72 0.65
C GLY A 45 10.87 -11.32 0.12
N MET A 46 9.86 -10.53 -0.26
CA MET A 46 10.04 -9.19 -0.83
C MET A 46 9.59 -8.11 0.15
N ARG A 47 10.45 -7.13 0.44
CA ARG A 47 10.05 -5.87 1.09
C ARG A 47 9.60 -4.89 0.01
N ILE A 48 8.41 -4.35 0.16
CA ILE A 48 7.76 -3.48 -0.81
C ILE A 48 7.46 -2.15 -0.13
N LYS A 49 7.89 -1.05 -0.76
CA LYS A 49 7.50 0.31 -0.38
C LYS A 49 6.53 0.86 -1.42
N GLN A 50 5.41 1.41 -0.97
CA GLN A 50 4.40 1.99 -1.86
C GLN A 50 4.00 3.39 -1.41
N ASN A 51 3.76 4.28 -2.37
CA ASN A 51 3.04 5.52 -2.12
C ASN A 51 1.55 5.26 -2.36
N VAL A 52 0.73 5.38 -1.33
CA VAL A 52 -0.70 5.15 -1.36
C VAL A 52 -1.43 6.48 -1.21
N VAL A 53 -2.24 6.82 -2.21
CA VAL A 53 -3.14 7.99 -2.16
C VAL A 53 -4.57 7.49 -2.09
N VAL A 54 -5.26 7.85 -1.01
CA VAL A 54 -6.67 7.57 -0.79
C VAL A 54 -7.46 8.83 -1.11
N GLU A 55 -8.11 8.85 -2.25
CA GLU A 55 -8.98 9.92 -2.71
C GLU A 55 -10.37 9.83 -2.06
N LEU A 56 -11.01 10.99 -1.87
CA LEU A 56 -12.38 11.11 -1.36
C LEU A 56 -13.28 11.68 -2.46
N ALA A 57 -14.36 10.98 -2.80
CA ALA A 57 -15.28 11.42 -3.85
C ALA A 57 -15.85 12.81 -3.54
N GLY A 58 -15.84 13.71 -4.53
CA GLY A 58 -16.32 15.09 -4.38
C GLY A 58 -15.37 16.04 -3.65
N SER A 59 -14.20 15.57 -3.19
CA SER A 59 -13.18 16.42 -2.57
C SER A 59 -12.03 16.71 -3.53
N PRO A 60 -11.55 17.96 -3.62
CA PRO A 60 -10.36 18.30 -4.42
C PRO A 60 -9.05 17.82 -3.77
N ARG A 61 -9.09 17.39 -2.50
CA ARG A 61 -7.92 16.89 -1.76
C ARG A 61 -8.18 15.45 -1.29
N PRO A 62 -7.14 14.60 -1.22
CA PRO A 62 -7.28 13.23 -0.77
C PRO A 62 -7.73 13.16 0.70
N ALA A 63 -8.23 11.99 1.12
CA ALA A 63 -8.44 11.66 2.52
C ALA A 63 -7.10 11.35 3.21
N CYS A 64 -6.25 10.54 2.55
CA CYS A 64 -4.99 10.08 3.12
C CYS A 64 -3.90 9.99 2.05
N VAL A 65 -2.68 10.33 2.42
CA VAL A 65 -1.46 10.04 1.65
C VAL A 65 -0.49 9.32 2.57
N ALA A 66 0.01 8.16 2.15
CA ALA A 66 0.80 7.29 3.00
C ALA A 66 1.91 6.57 2.22
N GLU A 67 3.13 6.57 2.75
CA GLU A 67 4.18 5.66 2.32
C GLU A 67 4.15 4.40 3.18
N THR A 68 3.66 3.29 2.61
CA THR A 68 3.49 2.02 3.30
C THR A 68 4.67 1.10 3.07
N LEU A 69 4.99 0.29 4.08
CA LEU A 69 5.98 -0.78 4.01
C LEU A 69 5.32 -2.12 4.26
N GLY A 70 5.49 -3.05 3.32
CA GLY A 70 5.00 -4.42 3.44
C GLY A 70 6.11 -5.43 3.22
N VAL A 71 6.08 -6.55 3.94
CA VAL A 71 6.91 -7.72 3.64
C VAL A 71 6.02 -8.84 3.13
N PHE A 72 6.28 -9.29 1.91
CA PHE A 72 5.54 -10.33 1.22
C PHE A 72 6.38 -11.60 1.24
N VAL A 73 5.95 -12.56 2.04
CA VAL A 73 6.59 -13.88 2.10
C VAL A 73 6.10 -14.69 0.90
N LEU A 74 7.02 -15.14 0.07
CA LEU A 74 6.71 -15.93 -1.11
C LEU A 74 6.64 -17.41 -0.71
N GLY A 75 5.64 -18.13 -1.23
CA GLY A 75 5.63 -19.59 -1.13
C GLY A 75 6.72 -20.21 -1.99
N GLU A 76 7.13 -21.42 -1.65
CA GLU A 76 7.93 -22.26 -2.56
C GLU A 76 7.12 -22.52 -3.84
N ALA A 77 7.82 -22.54 -4.99
CA ALA A 77 7.22 -22.60 -6.32
C ALA A 77 6.97 -24.03 -6.81
#